data_AF-A0A2V9TR92-F1
#
_entry.id   AF-A0A2V9TR92-F1
#
_cell.length_a   1.000
_cell.length_b   1.000
_cell.length_c   1.000
_cell.angle_alpha   90.00
_cell.angle_beta   90.00
_cell.angle_gamma   90.00
#
_symmetry.space_group_name_H-M   'P 1'
#
loop_
_entity.id
_entity.type
_entity.pdbx_description
1 polymer ?
#
loop_
_entity_poly.entity_id
_entity_poly.type
_entity_poly.pdbx_seq_one_letter_code
_entity_poly.pdbx_strand_id
1 'polypeptide(L)'
;ANEDSLAYRPGLDGQFAFLAMIVDAGCDCAPTDAALQRFDELKKQADDLVGKWSDLQRTDVAAFQKLAADHGILPVAIPASGSAISAGQDEP
;
A
#
# COMPACT_ATOMS: atom_id res chain seq x y z
N ALA A 1 2.53 -27.91 -18.54
CA ALA A 1 2.95 -26.70 -17.81
C ALA A 1 1.67 -25.94 -17.46
N ASN A 2 1.41 -25.71 -16.17
CA ASN A 2 0.28 -24.91 -15.70
C ASN A 2 0.75 -23.44 -15.73
N GLU A 3 0.32 -22.69 -16.73
CA GLU A 3 0.72 -21.30 -17.01
C GLU A 3 0.00 -20.27 -16.12
N ASP A 4 -0.55 -20.69 -14.98
CA ASP A 4 -1.23 -19.82 -14.01
C ASP A 4 -0.25 -19.11 -13.05
N SER A 5 0.89 -18.65 -13.58
CA SER A 5 1.90 -17.90 -12.82
C SER A 5 2.03 -16.44 -13.27
N LEU A 6 1.24 -16.02 -14.27
CA LEU A 6 1.20 -14.64 -14.77
C LEU A 6 -0.06 -13.86 -14.33
N ALA A 7 -0.98 -14.51 -13.60
CA ALA A 7 -2.26 -13.91 -13.22
C ALA A 7 -2.20 -12.94 -12.02
N TYR A 8 -1.03 -12.78 -11.38
CA TYR A 8 -0.88 -11.76 -10.35
C TYR A 8 -0.63 -10.41 -11.01
N ARG A 9 -1.71 -9.64 -11.16
CA ARG A 9 -1.61 -8.22 -11.48
C ARG A 9 -0.69 -7.55 -10.46
N PRO A 10 0.26 -6.71 -10.88
CA PRO A 10 1.10 -5.96 -9.94
C PRO A 10 0.24 -5.25 -8.90
N GLY A 11 0.73 -5.20 -7.67
CA GLY A 11 0.15 -4.38 -6.61
C GLY A 11 0.02 -2.92 -7.03
N LEU A 12 -0.70 -2.13 -6.25
CA LEU A 12 -0.93 -0.72 -6.57
C LEU A 12 0.39 0.06 -6.71
N ASP A 13 1.38 -0.29 -5.89
CA ASP A 13 2.77 0.16 -5.97
C ASP A 13 3.44 -0.20 -7.31
N GLY A 14 3.31 -1.43 -7.77
CA GLY A 14 3.84 -1.88 -9.06
C GLY A 14 3.17 -1.18 -10.25
N GLN A 15 1.87 -0.88 -10.13
CA GLN A 15 1.13 -0.13 -11.15
C GLN A 15 1.57 1.35 -11.19
N PHE A 16 1.85 1.97 -10.05
CA PHE A 16 2.46 3.30 -9.99
C PHE A 16 3.88 3.30 -10.57
N ALA A 17 4.70 2.30 -10.23
CA ALA A 17 6.05 2.19 -10.78
C ALA A 17 6.05 2.06 -12.30
N PHE A 18 5.14 1.26 -12.85
CA PHE A 18 4.98 1.13 -14.30
C PHE A 18 4.51 2.43 -14.97
N LEU A 19 3.54 3.13 -14.36
CA LEU A 19 3.10 4.43 -14.86
C LEU A 19 4.23 5.47 -14.81
N ALA A 20 5.04 5.46 -13.75
CA ALA A 20 6.21 6.32 -13.63
C ALA A 20 7.21 6.05 -14.75
N MET A 21 7.49 4.78 -15.08
CA MET A 21 8.36 4.44 -16.22
C MET A 21 7.84 4.98 -17.56
N ILE A 22 6.52 5.01 -17.78
CA ILE A 22 5.92 5.57 -18.99
C ILE A 22 6.09 7.09 -19.04
N VAL A 23 5.83 7.76 -17.92
CA VAL A 23 5.94 9.23 -17.81
C VAL A 23 7.40 9.68 -17.88
N ASP A 24 8.32 8.91 -17.29
CA ASP A 24 9.76 9.18 -17.19
C ASP A 24 10.57 8.62 -18.36
N ALA A 25 9.93 8.14 -19.44
CA ALA A 25 10.57 7.46 -20.56
C ALA A 25 11.54 8.35 -21.40
N GLY A 26 12.02 9.48 -20.87
CA GLY A 26 13.07 10.31 -21.45
C GLY A 26 12.62 11.19 -22.62
N CYS A 27 11.31 11.39 -22.77
CA CYS A 27 10.77 12.36 -23.72
C CYS A 27 10.58 13.70 -23.00
N ASP A 28 11.07 14.80 -23.58
CA ASP A 28 10.78 16.18 -23.14
C ASP A 28 9.35 16.59 -23.51
N CYS A 29 8.37 15.74 -23.20
CA CYS A 29 6.96 15.94 -23.50
C CYS A 29 6.11 15.76 -22.24
N ALA A 30 4.98 16.48 -22.18
CA ALA A 30 4.03 16.35 -21.09
C ALA A 30 3.41 14.93 -21.05
N PRO A 31 2.97 14.45 -19.88
CA PRO A 31 2.20 13.20 -19.79
C PRO A 31 1.00 13.20 -20.73
N THR A 32 0.69 12.04 -21.31
CA THR A 32 -0.48 11.88 -22.17
C THR A 32 -1.78 11.90 -21.35
N ASP A 33 -2.91 12.23 -21.97
CA ASP A 33 -4.22 12.17 -21.32
C ASP A 33 -4.52 10.79 -20.73
N ALA A 34 -4.08 9.72 -21.41
CA ALA A 34 -4.21 8.36 -20.91
C ALA A 34 -3.37 8.12 -19.65
N ALA A 35 -2.16 8.70 -19.55
CA ALA A 35 -1.33 8.61 -18.36
C ALA A 35 -1.94 9.38 -17.18
N LEU A 36 -2.52 10.56 -17.45
CA LEU A 36 -3.24 11.35 -16.43
C LEU A 36 -4.47 10.61 -15.90
N GLN A 37 -5.31 10.09 -16.80
CA GLN A 37 -6.47 9.29 -16.41
C GLN A 37 -6.05 8.07 -15.57
N ARG A 38 -4.97 7.40 -15.97
CA ARG A 38 -4.46 6.25 -15.23
C ARG A 38 -3.97 6.65 -13.84
N PHE A 39 -3.29 7.78 -13.72
CA PHE A 39 -2.87 8.32 -12.43
C PHE A 39 -4.06 8.54 -11.50
N ASP A 40 -5.12 9.19 -11.98
CA ASP A 40 -6.32 9.48 -11.19
C ASP A 40 -7.01 8.20 -10.69
N GLU A 41 -7.09 7.18 -11.53
CA GLU A 41 -7.64 5.86 -11.16
C GLU A 41 -6.83 5.19 -10.04
N LEU A 42 -5.49 5.20 -10.16
CA LEU A 42 -4.60 4.59 -9.17
C LEU A 42 -4.60 5.41 -7.87
N LYS A 43 -4.62 6.74 -7.97
CA LYS A 43 -4.71 7.66 -6.83
C LYS A 43 -5.99 7.40 -6.04
N LYS A 44 -7.15 7.30 -6.70
CA LYS A 44 -8.41 7.01 -6.01
C LYS A 44 -8.36 5.68 -5.27
N GLN A 45 -7.81 4.63 -5.89
CA GLN A 45 -7.65 3.33 -5.22
C GLN A 45 -6.73 3.42 -4.00
N ALA A 46 -5.64 4.20 -4.08
CA ALA A 46 -4.73 4.41 -2.96
C ALA A 46 -5.44 5.15 -1.81
N ASP A 47 -6.13 6.24 -2.13
CA ASP A 47 -6.87 7.05 -1.15
C ASP A 47 -7.97 6.21 -0.46
N ASP A 48 -8.69 5.36 -1.20
CA ASP A 48 -9.70 4.45 -0.65
C ASP A 48 -9.08 3.42 0.32
N LEU A 49 -7.92 2.85 -0.01
CA LEU A 49 -7.23 1.89 0.85
C LEU A 49 -6.67 2.55 2.12
N VAL A 50 -6.10 3.75 1.99
CA VAL A 50 -5.63 4.54 3.13
C VAL A 50 -6.80 4.92 4.04
N GLY A 51 -7.95 5.28 3.47
CA GLY A 51 -9.18 5.54 4.22
C GLY A 51 -9.63 4.32 5.01
N LYS A 52 -9.74 3.15 4.36
CA LYS A 52 -10.10 1.89 5.02
C LYS A 52 -9.14 1.52 6.14
N TRP A 53 -7.83 1.68 5.92
CA TRP A 53 -6.84 1.44 6.95
C TRP A 53 -7.01 2.35 8.16
N SER A 54 -7.22 3.65 7.92
CA SER A 54 -7.45 4.64 8.98
C SER A 54 -8.71 4.32 9.78
N ASP A 55 -9.78 3.88 9.12
CA ASP A 55 -11.00 3.45 9.79
C ASP A 55 -10.76 2.20 10.65
N LEU A 56 -10.12 1.17 10.09
CA LEU A 56 -9.79 -0.06 10.80
C LEU A 56 -8.96 0.19 12.06
N GLN A 57 -7.98 1.10 11.99
CA GLN A 57 -7.19 1.50 13.15
C GLN A 57 -8.07 2.13 14.25
N ARG A 58 -9.03 2.98 13.88
CA ARG A 58 -9.91 3.68 14.81
C ARG A 58 -11.00 2.79 15.40
N THR A 59 -11.47 1.78 14.67
CA THR A 59 -12.57 0.91 15.09
C THR A 59 -12.05 -0.41 15.63
N ASP A 60 -11.70 -1.32 14.73
CA ASP A 60 -11.50 -2.74 15.03
C ASP A 60 -10.21 -2.96 15.81
N VAL A 61 -9.13 -2.27 15.44
CA VAL A 61 -7.88 -2.37 16.18
C VAL A 61 -8.07 -1.79 17.58
N ALA A 62 -8.70 -0.62 17.73
CA ALA A 62 -8.96 -0.05 19.06
C ALA A 62 -9.80 -0.98 19.94
N ALA A 63 -10.85 -1.61 19.37
CA ALA A 63 -11.67 -2.58 20.08
C ALA A 63 -10.87 -3.84 20.48
N PHE A 64 -10.04 -4.36 19.57
CA PHE A 64 -9.17 -5.51 19.84
C PHE A 64 -8.16 -5.20 20.94
N GLN A 65 -7.55 -4.01 20.93
CA GLN A 65 -6.56 -3.62 21.95
C GLN A 65 -7.18 -3.59 23.34
N LYS A 66 -8.42 -3.07 23.45
CA LYS A 66 -9.15 -3.08 24.72
C LYS A 66 -9.42 -4.51 25.20
N LEU A 67 -9.90 -5.38 24.30
CA LEU A 67 -10.14 -6.78 24.61
C LEU A 67 -8.85 -7.50 25.05
N ALA A 68 -7.75 -7.28 24.34
CA ALA A 68 -6.45 -7.86 24.67
C ALA A 68 -6.00 -7.43 26.06
N ALA A 69 -6.12 -6.14 26.40
CA ALA A 69 -5.78 -5.60 27.71
C ALA A 69 -6.64 -6.21 28.84
N ASP A 70 -7.95 -6.36 28.63
CA ASP A 70 -8.87 -6.98 29.59
C ASP A 70 -8.50 -8.45 29.89
N HIS A 71 -7.84 -9.13 28.95
CA HIS A 71 -7.36 -10.50 29.08
C HIS A 71 -5.85 -10.63 29.40
N GLY A 72 -5.15 -9.52 29.65
CA GLY A 72 -3.72 -9.52 29.96
C GLY A 72 -2.82 -9.94 28.78
N ILE A 73 -3.31 -9.83 27.55
CA ILE A 73 -2.57 -10.13 26.32
C ILE A 73 -1.85 -8.85 25.86
N LEU A 74 -0.64 -9.01 25.32
CA LEU A 74 0.14 -7.89 24.79
C LEU A 74 -0.57 -7.21 23.61
N PRO A 75 -0.50 -5.88 23.52
CA PRO A 75 -1.15 -5.13 22.45
C PRO A 75 -0.55 -5.42 21.07
N VAL A 76 -1.36 -5.30 20.03
CA VAL A 76 -0.88 -5.38 18.64
C VAL A 76 -0.02 -4.15 18.36
N ALA A 77 1.20 -4.32 17.85
CA ALA A 77 2.03 -3.20 17.44
C ALA A 77 1.42 -2.54 16.20
N ILE A 78 0.96 -1.29 16.32
CA ILE A 78 0.58 -0.47 15.18
C ILE A 78 1.81 0.37 14.80
N PRO A 79 2.41 0.18 13.62
CA PRO A 79 3.51 1.04 13.19
C PRO A 79 2.99 2.47 13.09
N ALA A 80 3.72 3.41 13.70
CA ALA A 80 3.40 4.82 13.58
C ALA A 80 3.41 5.23 12.11
N SER A 81 2.52 6.13 11.70
CA SER A 81 2.51 6.67 10.35
C SER A 81 3.88 7.23 9.99
N GLY A 82 4.58 6.58 9.04
CA GLY A 82 5.94 6.93 8.63
C GLY A 82 7.07 6.09 9.26
N SER A 83 6.77 5.17 10.18
CA SER A 83 7.71 4.13 10.59
C SER A 83 7.70 3.01 9.55
N ALA A 84 8.56 3.12 8.55
CA ALA A 84 8.98 1.94 7.82
C ALA A 84 9.57 0.97 8.86
N ILE A 85 8.92 -0.18 9.04
CA ILE A 85 9.52 -1.31 9.74
C ILE A 85 10.69 -1.72 8.85
N SER A 86 11.90 -1.29 9.20
CA SER A 86 13.12 -1.80 8.60
C SER A 86 13.10 -3.30 8.83
N ALA A 87 12.79 -4.05 7.78
CA ALA A 87 12.89 -5.50 7.81
C ALA A 87 14.37 -5.83 7.97
N GLY A 88 14.72 -6.21 9.21
CA GLY A 88 15.99 -6.77 9.68
C GLY A 88 17.11 -6.84 8.66
N GLN A 89 18.04 -5.89 8.77
CA GLN A 89 19.41 -6.08 8.30
C GLN A 89 20.28 -6.21 9.56
N ASP A 90 20.16 -7.36 10.21
CA ASP A 90 21.08 -7.82 11.25
C ASP A 90 21.24 -9.33 11.03
N GLU A 91 22.19 -9.69 10.19
CA GLU A 91 22.90 -10.96 10.31
C GLU A 91 24.41 -10.65 10.14
N PRO A 92 25.28 -11.30 10.95
CA PRO A 92 26.67 -10.92 11.17
C PRO A 92 27.62 -11.23 10.01
#